data_AF-A0A3N0E5C3-F1
#
_entry.id   AF-A0A3N0E5C3-F1
#
_cell.length_a   1.000
_cell.length_b   1.000
_cell.length_c   1.000
_cell.angle_alpha   90.00
_cell.angle_beta   90.00
_cell.angle_gamma   90.00
#
_symmetry.space_group_name_H-M   'P 1'
#
loop_
_entity.id
_entity.type
_entity.pdbx_description
1 polymer ?
#
loop_
_entity_poly.entity_id
_entity_poly.type
_entity_poly.pdbx_seq_one_letter_code
_entity_poly.pdbx_strand_id
1 'polypeptide(L)'
;MALTATEASRTASPGRNRLVTVRGYAAPPAEGPPIAPVSERPCAWWALRMRPLRRWLSLGTVPTLPSHAQAAAAFAVVDDGNRVRVEPDQLVCYGRPPSATLREPQPGRFGSGPVLPPVTRRVGRRLPDLGETIQGSYPLRAVEFAEWRLEEGEQVAVTGELGVDPNTGEAVLRGHRPSGLGRATVFGMTPGRDRTDVSDLLRHARRGWLVGGGIALVVLCVLAVGLYPHLGELGSAILGSAGVAS
;
A
#
# COMPACT_ATOMS: atom_id res chain seq x y z
N MET A 1 -13.98 8.93 -0.46
CA MET A 1 -14.34 9.50 -1.77
C MET A 1 -13.36 8.95 -2.81
N ALA A 2 -13.85 8.41 -3.92
CA ALA A 2 -13.01 7.94 -5.02
C ALA A 2 -12.98 9.00 -6.12
N LEU A 3 -11.80 9.26 -6.67
CA LEU A 3 -11.52 10.23 -7.72
C LEU A 3 -10.72 9.57 -8.85
N THR A 4 -10.86 10.03 -10.08
CA THR A 4 -9.86 9.76 -11.11
C THR A 4 -8.60 10.59 -10.89
N ALA A 5 -7.47 10.24 -11.52
CA ALA A 5 -6.26 11.08 -11.42
C ALA A 5 -6.49 12.49 -12.01
N THR A 6 -7.32 12.61 -13.04
CA THR A 6 -7.78 13.91 -13.59
C THR A 6 -8.52 14.73 -12.54
N GLU A 7 -9.54 14.15 -11.90
CA GLU A 7 -10.31 14.84 -10.86
C GLU A 7 -9.43 15.22 -9.67
N ALA A 8 -8.59 14.29 -9.21
CA ALA A 8 -7.68 14.52 -8.10
C ALA A 8 -6.68 15.64 -8.40
N SER A 9 -6.10 15.68 -9.60
CA SER A 9 -5.17 16.73 -10.02
C SER A 9 -5.84 18.12 -10.02
N ARG A 10 -7.06 18.23 -10.56
CA ARG A 10 -7.80 19.52 -10.63
C ARG A 10 -8.31 20.03 -9.28
N THR A 11 -8.55 19.13 -8.34
CA THR A 11 -9.18 19.46 -7.06
C THR A 11 -8.21 19.45 -5.89
N ALA A 12 -6.94 19.10 -6.12
CA ALA A 12 -5.87 19.31 -5.16
C ALA A 12 -5.69 20.82 -4.96
N SER A 13 -5.48 21.24 -3.70
CA SER A 13 -5.32 22.66 -3.39
C SER A 13 -4.26 22.86 -2.30
N PRO A 14 -3.44 23.91 -2.39
CA PRO A 14 -2.47 24.24 -1.35
C PRO A 14 -3.16 24.40 0.01
N GLY A 15 -2.57 23.81 1.06
CA GLY A 15 -3.08 23.89 2.43
C GLY A 15 -4.35 23.08 2.71
N ARG A 16 -4.91 22.36 1.73
CA ARG A 16 -6.08 21.51 1.92
C ARG A 16 -5.76 20.06 1.60
N ASN A 17 -5.47 19.31 2.65
CA ASN A 17 -5.27 17.88 2.54
C ASN A 17 -6.59 17.12 2.80
N ARG A 18 -6.80 16.01 2.10
CA ARG A 18 -7.97 15.15 2.32
C ARG A 18 -7.71 13.70 1.94
N LEU A 19 -8.34 12.79 2.68
CA LEU A 19 -8.27 11.36 2.39
C LEU A 19 -9.15 11.00 1.18
N VAL A 20 -8.53 10.45 0.13
CA VAL A 20 -9.20 10.05 -1.11
C VAL A 20 -8.64 8.73 -1.63
N THR A 21 -9.38 8.08 -2.53
CA THR A 21 -8.87 6.99 -3.37
C THR A 21 -8.74 7.52 -4.79
N VAL A 22 -7.53 7.54 -5.34
CA VAL A 22 -7.25 7.95 -6.72
C VAL A 22 -7.17 6.72 -7.61
N ARG A 23 -7.91 6.73 -8.72
CA ARG A 23 -7.92 5.68 -9.74
C ARG A 23 -7.29 6.16 -11.05
N GLY A 24 -6.60 5.26 -11.73
CA GLY A 24 -6.00 5.51 -13.04
C GLY A 24 -5.02 4.41 -13.40
N TYR A 25 -4.05 4.73 -14.23
CA TYR A 25 -3.01 3.83 -14.69
C TYR A 25 -1.68 4.15 -14.02
N ALA A 26 -0.92 3.13 -13.65
CA ALA A 26 0.38 3.32 -13.05
C ALA A 26 1.40 3.79 -14.10
N ALA A 27 2.20 4.80 -13.73
CA ALA A 27 3.29 5.30 -14.54
C ALA A 27 4.59 5.34 -13.71
N PRO A 28 5.73 5.02 -14.31
CA PRO A 28 7.01 5.04 -13.61
C PRO A 28 7.42 6.45 -13.17
N PRO A 29 8.38 6.57 -12.24
CA PRO A 29 9.03 7.83 -11.90
C PRO A 29 9.60 8.52 -13.15
N ALA A 30 9.72 9.85 -13.11
CA ALA A 30 10.32 10.63 -14.20
C ALA A 30 11.80 10.26 -14.46
N GLU A 31 12.51 9.84 -13.42
CA GLU A 31 13.89 9.37 -13.46
C GLU A 31 14.06 8.00 -14.16
N GLY A 32 12.94 7.32 -14.43
CA GLY A 32 12.90 6.01 -15.09
C GLY A 32 12.26 4.92 -14.22
N PRO A 33 11.88 3.78 -14.82
CA PRO A 33 11.23 2.69 -14.12
C PRO A 33 12.22 2.00 -13.15
N PRO A 34 11.87 1.85 -11.86
CA PRO A 34 12.65 1.01 -10.96
C PRO A 34 12.66 -0.45 -11.44
N ILE A 35 13.75 -1.15 -11.13
CA ILE A 35 13.88 -2.57 -11.44
C ILE A 35 13.63 -3.39 -10.17
N ALA A 36 12.66 -4.29 -10.24
CA ALA A 36 12.26 -5.12 -9.12
C ALA A 36 13.39 -6.12 -8.72
N PRO A 37 13.70 -6.28 -7.41
CA PRO A 37 14.90 -6.95 -6.94
C PRO A 37 14.92 -8.48 -7.12
N VAL A 38 13.77 -9.13 -7.19
CA VAL A 38 13.63 -10.59 -7.31
C VAL A 38 13.47 -11.02 -8.76
N SER A 39 12.59 -10.36 -9.52
CA SER A 39 12.32 -10.71 -10.93
C SER A 39 13.21 -10.00 -11.94
N GLU A 40 13.93 -8.95 -11.53
CA GLU A 40 14.78 -8.10 -12.40
C GLU A 40 14.06 -7.43 -13.56
N ARG A 41 12.75 -7.20 -13.41
CA ARG A 41 11.94 -6.54 -14.42
C ARG A 41 11.77 -5.05 -14.12
N PRO A 42 11.80 -4.17 -15.14
CA PRO A 42 11.36 -2.80 -14.98
C PRO A 42 9.86 -2.79 -14.61
N CYS A 43 9.46 -1.84 -13.79
CA CYS A 43 8.08 -1.67 -13.32
C CYS A 43 7.86 -0.21 -12.91
N ALA A 44 6.61 0.21 -12.73
CA ALA A 44 6.30 1.53 -12.18
C ALA A 44 6.65 1.61 -10.69
N TRP A 45 6.44 0.53 -9.94
CA TRP A 45 6.75 0.43 -8.52
C TRP A 45 6.85 -1.04 -8.08
N TRP A 46 7.56 -1.33 -6.97
CA TRP A 46 7.63 -2.68 -6.40
C TRP A 46 7.65 -2.67 -4.87
N ALA A 47 7.19 -3.77 -4.28
CA ALA A 47 7.38 -4.14 -2.88
C ALA A 47 7.89 -5.57 -2.75
N LEU A 48 8.64 -5.83 -1.69
CA LEU A 48 9.26 -7.10 -1.39
C LEU A 48 8.97 -7.44 0.07
N ARG A 49 8.37 -8.60 0.31
CA ARG A 49 8.29 -9.23 1.63
C ARG A 49 9.28 -10.38 1.69
N MET A 50 9.99 -10.47 2.80
CA MET A 50 10.92 -11.54 3.07
C MET A 50 10.50 -12.29 4.32
N ARG A 51 10.53 -13.62 4.22
CA ARG A 51 10.25 -14.50 5.34
C ARG A 51 11.42 -15.44 5.58
N PRO A 52 12.16 -15.28 6.69
CA PRO A 52 13.17 -16.26 7.06
C PRO A 52 12.51 -17.58 7.44
N LEU A 53 13.04 -18.68 6.90
CA LEU A 53 12.63 -20.04 7.25
C LEU A 53 13.74 -20.67 8.10
N ARG A 54 13.38 -21.10 9.31
CA ARG A 54 14.32 -21.70 10.27
C ARG A 54 14.63 -23.16 9.97
N ARG A 55 15.77 -23.63 10.47
CA ARG A 55 15.97 -25.06 10.72
C ARG A 55 15.24 -25.42 12.02
N TRP A 56 14.51 -26.53 12.03
CA TRP A 56 13.69 -27.00 13.17
C TRP A 56 14.46 -26.92 14.51
N LEU A 57 15.76 -27.24 14.51
CA LEU A 57 16.57 -27.43 15.71
C LEU A 57 17.29 -26.16 16.22
N SER A 58 17.00 -24.97 15.68
CA SER A 58 17.70 -23.75 16.12
C SER A 58 17.05 -23.11 17.35
N LEU A 59 17.58 -23.42 18.53
CA LEU A 59 17.37 -22.69 19.78
C LEU A 59 18.19 -21.39 19.74
N GLY A 60 17.55 -20.28 19.35
CA GLY A 60 18.18 -18.96 19.33
C GLY A 60 17.18 -17.86 18.99
N THR A 61 17.54 -16.61 19.24
CA THR A 61 16.78 -15.41 18.88
C THR A 61 16.65 -15.31 17.36
N VAL A 62 15.48 -14.93 16.85
CA VAL A 62 15.29 -14.69 15.40
C VAL A 62 16.07 -13.42 15.07
N PRO A 63 17.02 -13.43 14.13
CA PRO A 63 17.51 -12.17 13.57
C PRO A 63 16.31 -11.41 13.03
N THR A 64 16.06 -10.21 13.54
CA THR A 64 15.01 -9.32 13.06
C THR A 64 15.39 -8.85 11.66
N LEU A 65 15.13 -9.70 10.67
CA LEU A 65 15.22 -9.31 9.27
C LEU A 65 14.13 -8.28 9.00
N PRO A 66 14.43 -7.19 8.27
CA PRO A 66 13.40 -6.34 7.71
C PRO A 66 12.47 -7.24 6.90
N SER A 67 11.24 -7.40 7.37
CA SER A 67 10.28 -8.32 6.73
C SER A 67 9.74 -7.74 5.43
N HIS A 68 9.91 -6.43 5.22
CA HIS A 68 9.40 -5.70 4.06
C HIS A 68 10.41 -4.66 3.58
N ALA A 69 10.48 -4.48 2.26
CA ALA A 69 11.16 -3.40 1.57
C ALA A 69 10.31 -2.98 0.37
N GLN A 70 10.51 -1.76 -0.14
CA GLN A 70 9.76 -1.24 -1.28
C GLN A 70 10.58 -0.19 -2.03
N ALA A 71 10.19 0.10 -3.27
CA ALA A 71 10.79 1.19 -4.02
C ALA A 71 10.53 2.53 -3.31
N ALA A 72 11.60 3.28 -3.02
CA ALA A 72 11.53 4.60 -2.41
C ALA A 72 11.10 5.69 -3.40
N ALA A 73 11.37 5.48 -4.69
CA ALA A 73 11.04 6.44 -5.74
C ALA A 73 9.52 6.60 -5.88
N ALA A 74 9.07 7.85 -5.99
CA ALA A 74 7.68 8.18 -6.25
C ALA A 74 7.26 7.73 -7.65
N PHE A 75 6.15 7.01 -7.74
CA PHE A 75 5.51 6.67 -9.02
C PHE A 75 4.32 7.61 -9.23
N ALA A 76 3.56 7.41 -10.31
CA ALA A 76 2.33 8.17 -10.50
C ALA A 76 1.15 7.34 -10.92
N VAL A 77 -0.03 7.88 -10.64
CA VAL A 77 -1.30 7.46 -11.21
C VAL A 77 -1.68 8.48 -12.27
N VAL A 78 -1.89 8.02 -13.50
CA VAL A 78 -2.23 8.86 -14.65
C VAL A 78 -3.61 8.53 -15.20
N ASP A 79 -4.31 9.56 -15.66
CA ASP A 79 -5.63 9.47 -16.30
C ASP A 79 -5.80 10.68 -17.22
N ASP A 80 -6.24 10.47 -18.47
CA ASP A 80 -6.44 11.52 -19.48
C ASP A 80 -5.33 12.61 -19.53
N GLY A 81 -4.07 12.18 -19.44
CA GLY A 81 -2.89 13.06 -19.46
C GLY A 81 -2.61 13.82 -18.16
N ASN A 82 -3.47 13.72 -17.15
CA ASN A 82 -3.24 14.25 -15.82
C ASN A 82 -2.49 13.24 -14.95
N ARG A 83 -1.66 13.74 -14.04
CA ARG A 83 -0.78 12.94 -13.19
C ARG A 83 -1.00 13.29 -11.73
N VAL A 84 -1.07 12.26 -10.89
CA VAL A 84 -0.97 12.39 -9.44
C VAL A 84 0.25 11.61 -8.99
N ARG A 85 1.22 12.30 -8.38
CA ARG A 85 2.40 11.66 -7.82
C ARG A 85 2.02 10.90 -6.55
N VAL A 86 2.51 9.67 -6.42
CA VAL A 86 2.31 8.84 -5.24
C VAL A 86 3.65 8.70 -4.52
N GLU A 87 3.72 9.25 -3.31
CA GLU A 87 4.88 9.05 -2.44
C GLU A 87 4.70 7.71 -1.71
N PRO A 88 5.52 6.69 -1.97
CA PRO A 88 5.22 5.32 -1.57
C PRO A 88 5.49 5.05 -0.09
N ASP A 89 5.92 6.02 0.71
CA ASP A 89 6.27 5.79 2.12
C ASP A 89 5.12 5.09 2.86
N GLN A 90 5.40 3.93 3.44
CA GLN A 90 4.44 3.06 4.13
C GLN A 90 3.28 2.53 3.26
N LEU A 91 3.43 2.48 1.93
CA LEU A 91 2.40 1.95 1.03
C LEU A 91 2.19 0.46 1.23
N VAL A 92 0.95 0.06 1.52
CA VAL A 92 0.57 -1.34 1.66
C VAL A 92 -0.18 -1.82 0.41
N CYS A 93 0.25 -2.95 -0.15
CA CYS A 93 -0.49 -3.63 -1.23
C CYS A 93 -1.53 -4.58 -0.66
N TYR A 94 -2.82 -4.33 -0.93
CA TYR A 94 -3.91 -5.20 -0.53
C TYR A 94 -4.45 -6.02 -1.70
N GLY A 95 -4.96 -7.23 -1.40
CA GLY A 95 -5.68 -8.10 -2.36
C GLY A 95 -4.81 -8.74 -3.45
N ARG A 96 -3.64 -8.17 -3.75
CA ARG A 96 -2.77 -8.63 -4.83
C ARG A 96 -1.93 -9.83 -4.39
N PRO A 97 -1.99 -11.00 -5.08
CA PRO A 97 -0.99 -12.03 -4.88
C PRO A 97 0.39 -11.52 -5.33
N PRO A 98 1.49 -11.98 -4.72
CA PRO A 98 2.83 -11.65 -5.19
C PRO A 98 2.97 -11.96 -6.68
N SER A 99 3.60 -11.06 -7.42
CA SER A 99 3.96 -11.24 -8.83
C SER A 99 5.07 -12.28 -9.00
N ALA A 100 5.89 -12.47 -7.98
CA ALA A 100 6.85 -13.57 -7.90
C ALA A 100 7.00 -14.03 -6.44
N THR A 101 7.04 -15.35 -6.23
CA THR A 101 7.42 -15.94 -4.95
C THR A 101 8.57 -16.91 -5.18
N LEU A 102 9.74 -16.60 -4.62
CA LEU A 102 10.94 -17.44 -4.73
C LEU A 102 11.40 -17.84 -3.34
N ARG A 103 11.62 -19.14 -3.15
CA ARG A 103 12.23 -19.68 -1.94
C ARG A 103 13.65 -20.09 -2.26
N GLU A 104 14.59 -19.52 -1.52
CA GLU A 104 16.00 -19.76 -1.76
C GLU A 104 16.69 -20.35 -0.52
N PRO A 105 17.25 -21.57 -0.62
CA PRO A 105 18.06 -22.17 0.44
C PRO A 105 19.26 -21.28 0.77
N GLN A 106 19.53 -21.10 2.05
CA GLN A 106 20.71 -20.36 2.50
C GLN A 106 21.81 -21.36 2.87
N PRO A 107 23.06 -21.14 2.39
CA PRO A 107 24.17 -22.03 2.72
C PRO A 107 24.38 -22.03 4.24
N GLY A 108 24.60 -23.22 4.80
CA GLY A 108 25.05 -23.34 6.18
C GLY A 108 26.51 -22.90 6.33
N ARG A 109 26.95 -22.64 7.56
CA ARG A 109 28.31 -22.20 7.95
C ARG A 109 29.47 -23.06 7.37
N PHE A 110 29.17 -24.26 6.89
CA PHE A 110 30.13 -25.25 6.39
C PHE A 110 29.96 -25.58 4.90
N GLY A 111 29.11 -24.84 4.17
CA GLY A 111 29.01 -24.94 2.72
C GLY A 111 30.26 -24.33 2.06
N SER A 112 30.83 -25.03 1.10
CA SER A 112 32.03 -24.60 0.37
C SER A 112 31.75 -23.34 -0.48
N GLY A 113 32.28 -22.20 -0.03
CA GLY A 113 32.51 -20.99 -0.83
C GLY A 113 31.51 -19.83 -0.67
N PRO A 114 31.94 -18.57 -0.92
CA PRO A 114 31.22 -17.33 -0.61
C PRO A 114 30.14 -16.99 -1.66
N VAL A 115 29.55 -17.98 -2.30
CA VAL A 115 28.61 -17.74 -3.40
C VAL A 115 27.24 -17.49 -2.81
N LEU A 116 26.90 -16.21 -2.63
CA LEU A 116 25.54 -15.81 -2.27
C LEU A 116 24.55 -16.44 -3.25
N PRO A 117 23.47 -17.06 -2.75
CA PRO A 117 22.41 -17.54 -3.60
C PRO A 117 21.90 -16.44 -4.56
N PRO A 118 21.54 -16.78 -5.81
CA PRO A 118 21.28 -15.80 -6.85
C PRO A 118 20.20 -14.76 -6.50
N VAL A 119 19.09 -15.13 -5.85
CA VAL A 119 18.05 -14.17 -5.45
C VAL A 119 18.58 -13.26 -4.33
N THR A 120 19.21 -13.82 -3.29
CA THR A 120 19.86 -13.04 -2.21
C THR A 120 20.89 -12.06 -2.76
N ARG A 121 21.68 -12.46 -3.76
CA ARG A 121 22.66 -11.58 -4.43
C ARG A 121 21.98 -10.43 -5.17
N ARG A 122 20.92 -10.72 -5.93
CA ARG A 122 20.16 -9.70 -6.67
C ARG A 122 19.48 -8.70 -5.73
N VAL A 123 18.86 -9.21 -4.67
CA VAL A 123 18.25 -8.41 -3.61
C VAL A 123 19.32 -7.57 -2.90
N GLY A 124 20.44 -8.16 -2.48
CA GLY A 124 21.53 -7.45 -1.80
C GLY A 124 22.21 -6.38 -2.65
N ARG A 125 22.30 -6.57 -3.98
CA ARG A 125 22.77 -5.52 -4.89
C ARG A 125 21.88 -4.28 -4.92
N ARG A 126 20.58 -4.44 -4.69
CA ARG A 126 19.59 -3.35 -4.71
C ARG A 126 19.28 -2.81 -3.32
N LEU A 127 19.43 -3.64 -2.30
CA LEU A 127 19.17 -3.37 -0.89
C LEU A 127 20.37 -3.88 -0.08
N PRO A 128 21.49 -3.12 -0.03
CA PRO A 128 22.73 -3.56 0.61
C PRO A 128 22.54 -3.97 2.06
N ASP A 129 21.89 -3.12 2.87
CA ASP A 129 21.60 -3.37 4.29
C ASP A 129 20.86 -4.70 4.50
N LEU A 130 19.98 -5.04 3.57
CA LEU A 130 19.20 -6.26 3.64
C LEU A 130 20.02 -7.49 3.20
N GLY A 131 20.88 -7.33 2.20
CA GLY A 131 21.86 -8.34 1.83
C GLY A 131 22.80 -8.69 2.99
N GLU A 132 23.29 -7.67 3.70
CA GLU A 132 24.10 -7.82 4.91
C GLU A 132 23.32 -8.51 6.03
N THR A 133 22.07 -8.10 6.26
CA THR A 133 21.24 -8.71 7.30
C THR A 133 20.98 -10.19 7.00
N ILE A 134 20.66 -10.57 5.76
CA ILE A 134 20.45 -11.98 5.38
C ILE A 134 21.74 -12.80 5.59
N GLN A 135 22.90 -12.24 5.27
CA GLN A 135 24.20 -12.90 5.45
C GLN A 135 24.60 -13.06 6.91
N GLY A 136 24.36 -12.03 7.73
CA GLY A 136 24.62 -12.07 9.18
C GLY A 136 23.61 -12.87 9.98
N SER A 137 22.46 -13.23 9.38
CA SER A 137 21.37 -13.93 10.06
C SER A 137 21.62 -15.43 10.18
N TYR A 138 21.92 -15.88 11.40
CA TYR A 138 22.09 -17.31 11.74
C TYR A 138 20.90 -17.85 12.55
N PRO A 139 20.47 -19.12 12.39
CA PRO A 139 20.69 -20.06 11.29
C PRO A 139 19.46 -20.14 10.35
N LEU A 140 19.54 -19.48 9.19
CA LEU A 140 18.48 -19.56 8.18
C LEU A 140 18.61 -20.87 7.37
N ARG A 141 17.52 -21.61 7.22
CA ARG A 141 17.41 -22.73 6.26
C ARG A 141 17.21 -22.21 4.85
N ALA A 142 16.34 -21.21 4.73
CA ALA A 142 15.97 -20.59 3.47
C ALA A 142 15.39 -19.20 3.75
N VAL A 143 15.32 -18.37 2.71
CA VAL A 143 14.53 -17.14 2.70
C VAL A 143 13.47 -17.27 1.63
N GLU A 144 12.24 -16.93 1.97
CA GLU A 144 11.15 -16.81 1.03
C GLU A 144 10.98 -15.33 0.68
N PHE A 145 11.12 -15.01 -0.61
CA PHE A 145 10.94 -13.69 -1.18
C PHE A 145 9.59 -13.66 -1.88
N ALA A 146 8.72 -12.73 -1.50
CA ALA A 146 7.45 -12.44 -2.16
C ALA A 146 7.52 -11.01 -2.71
N GLU A 147 7.53 -10.87 -4.03
CA GLU A 147 7.64 -9.59 -4.72
C GLU A 147 6.30 -9.20 -5.33
N TRP A 148 5.85 -7.98 -5.08
CA TRP A 148 4.77 -7.32 -5.79
C TRP A 148 5.38 -6.30 -6.74
N ARG A 149 4.88 -6.27 -7.97
CA ARG A 149 5.27 -5.29 -8.97
C ARG A 149 4.03 -4.64 -9.51
N LEU A 150 4.12 -3.35 -9.76
CA LEU A 150 3.12 -2.58 -10.46
C LEU A 150 3.67 -2.28 -11.85
N GLU A 151 3.05 -2.84 -12.90
CA GLU A 151 3.50 -2.61 -14.27
C GLU A 151 3.08 -1.23 -14.75
N GLU A 152 3.84 -0.65 -15.69
CA GLU A 152 3.40 0.55 -16.39
C GLU A 152 2.10 0.28 -17.17
N GLY A 153 1.16 1.21 -17.12
CA GLY A 153 -0.15 1.06 -17.75
C GLY A 153 -1.08 0.09 -17.01
N GLU A 154 -0.72 -0.39 -15.83
CA GLU A 154 -1.62 -1.21 -15.00
C GLU A 154 -2.64 -0.31 -14.28
N GLN A 155 -3.92 -0.68 -14.34
CA GLN A 155 -4.94 0.03 -13.57
C GLN A 155 -4.73 -0.16 -12.06
N VAL A 156 -4.83 0.93 -11.31
CA VAL A 156 -4.67 0.95 -9.85
C VAL A 156 -5.66 1.89 -9.18
N ALA A 157 -5.98 1.55 -7.94
CA ALA A 157 -6.62 2.45 -7.00
C ALA A 157 -5.68 2.65 -5.79
N VAL A 158 -5.25 3.88 -5.54
CA VAL A 158 -4.37 4.23 -4.42
C VAL A 158 -5.13 5.12 -3.45
N THR A 159 -5.20 4.72 -2.19
CA THR A 159 -5.86 5.48 -1.12
C THR A 159 -4.83 6.14 -0.25
N GLY A 160 -4.97 7.45 -0.05
CA GLY A 160 -4.06 8.27 0.75
C GLY A 160 -4.57 9.70 0.91
N GLU A 161 -3.74 10.53 1.51
CA GLU A 161 -3.97 11.97 1.69
C GLU A 161 -3.53 12.71 0.44
N LEU A 162 -4.50 13.30 -0.28
CA LEU A 162 -4.26 14.14 -1.44
C LEU A 162 -3.98 15.56 -0.97
N GLY A 163 -2.87 16.11 -1.43
CA GLY A 163 -2.49 17.52 -1.27
C GLY A 163 -1.74 18.01 -2.51
N VAL A 164 -1.03 19.11 -2.34
CA VAL A 164 -0.18 19.71 -3.38
C VAL A 164 1.25 19.79 -2.85
N ASP A 165 2.23 19.41 -3.68
CA ASP A 165 3.64 19.67 -3.37
C ASP A 165 3.87 21.19 -3.39
N PRO A 166 4.28 21.81 -2.28
CA PRO A 166 4.45 23.27 -2.22
C PRO A 166 5.55 23.79 -3.14
N ASN A 167 6.50 22.94 -3.55
CA ASN A 167 7.61 23.35 -4.40
C ASN A 167 7.27 23.25 -5.89
N THR A 168 6.51 22.22 -6.28
CA THR A 168 6.21 21.95 -7.70
C THR A 168 4.79 22.30 -8.12
N GLY A 169 3.87 22.49 -7.16
CA GLY A 169 2.45 22.65 -7.44
C GLY A 169 1.74 21.37 -7.92
N GLU A 170 2.45 20.23 -7.93
CA GLU A 170 1.91 18.95 -8.38
C GLU A 170 0.95 18.35 -7.34
N ALA A 171 -0.10 17.68 -7.80
CA ALA A 171 -0.96 16.88 -6.93
C ALA A 171 -0.18 15.65 -6.41
N VAL A 172 -0.13 15.50 -5.09
CA VAL A 172 0.60 14.42 -4.42
C VAL A 172 -0.33 13.64 -3.51
N LEU A 173 -0.21 12.32 -3.55
CA LEU A 173 -0.86 11.39 -2.64
C LEU A 173 0.18 10.82 -1.66
N ARG A 174 -0.06 11.00 -0.37
CA ARG A 174 0.81 10.55 0.73
C ARG A 174 0.08 9.61 1.68
N GLY A 175 0.81 8.88 2.51
CA GLY A 175 0.18 8.14 3.62
C GLY A 175 -0.50 9.08 4.62
N HIS A 176 -1.77 8.83 4.90
CA HIS A 176 -2.48 9.61 5.92
C HIS A 176 -2.15 9.05 7.30
N ARG A 177 -1.59 9.88 8.19
CA ARG A 177 -1.38 9.53 9.59
C ARG A 177 -2.38 10.28 10.46
N PRO A 178 -3.44 9.63 10.97
CA PRO A 178 -4.39 10.31 11.83
C PRO A 178 -3.68 10.83 13.08
N SER A 179 -3.91 12.08 13.45
CA SER A 179 -3.40 12.65 14.70
C SER A 179 -4.01 11.90 15.90
N GLY A 180 -3.16 11.25 16.69
CA GLY A 180 -3.53 10.49 17.89
C GLY A 180 -2.59 9.31 18.14
N LEU A 181 -2.33 8.99 19.42
CA LEU A 181 -1.48 7.86 19.81
C LEU A 181 -2.09 6.54 19.30
N GLY A 182 -1.35 5.85 18.43
CA GLY A 182 -1.64 4.45 18.05
C GLY A 182 -2.51 4.22 16.81
N ARG A 183 -2.81 5.24 15.98
CA ARG A 183 -3.58 5.01 14.74
C ARG A 183 -2.66 4.63 13.58
N ALA A 184 -3.03 3.55 12.87
CA ALA A 184 -2.30 3.07 11.70
C ALA A 184 -2.36 4.08 10.55
N THR A 185 -1.25 4.22 9.82
CA THR A 185 -1.21 4.98 8.57
C THR A 185 -2.18 4.36 7.57
N VAL A 186 -3.09 5.17 7.03
CA VAL A 186 -4.01 4.73 5.95
C VAL A 186 -3.33 5.04 4.63
N PHE A 187 -2.69 4.01 4.07
CA PHE A 187 -2.07 4.11 2.77
C PHE A 187 -2.07 2.76 2.07
N GLY A 188 -2.84 2.65 1.00
CA GLY A 188 -3.16 1.35 0.41
C GLY A 188 -3.30 1.41 -1.10
N MET A 189 -2.81 0.38 -1.77
CA MET A 189 -3.00 0.18 -3.20
C MET A 189 -3.78 -1.11 -3.46
N THR A 190 -4.72 -1.04 -4.40
CA THR A 190 -5.49 -2.19 -4.93
C THR A 190 -5.35 -2.24 -6.46
N PRO A 191 -5.03 -3.39 -7.06
CA PRO A 191 -4.98 -3.54 -8.51
C PRO A 191 -6.38 -3.46 -9.13
N GLY A 192 -6.52 -2.84 -10.30
CA GLY A 192 -7.82 -2.60 -10.95
C GLY A 192 -8.56 -3.86 -11.41
N ARG A 193 -7.88 -5.02 -11.49
CA ARG A 193 -8.53 -6.32 -11.74
C ARG A 193 -9.25 -6.89 -10.51
N ASP A 194 -8.95 -6.38 -9.33
CA ASP A 194 -9.60 -6.77 -8.10
C ASP A 194 -10.68 -5.72 -7.76
N ARG A 195 -11.95 -6.09 -7.96
CA ARG A 195 -13.12 -5.31 -7.51
C ARG A 195 -13.26 -5.40 -5.99
N THR A 196 -12.15 -5.27 -5.26
CA THR A 196 -12.16 -5.17 -3.81
C THR A 196 -12.75 -3.81 -3.49
N ASP A 197 -14.08 -3.79 -3.39
CA ASP A 197 -14.87 -2.68 -2.89
C ASP A 197 -14.27 -2.23 -1.55
N VAL A 198 -14.41 -0.95 -1.20
CA VAL A 198 -13.95 -0.41 0.08
C VAL A 198 -14.49 -1.25 1.25
N SER A 199 -15.66 -1.86 1.06
CA SER A 199 -16.28 -2.88 1.92
C SER A 199 -15.39 -4.10 2.21
N ASP A 200 -14.56 -4.55 1.26
CA ASP A 200 -13.65 -5.69 1.41
C ASP A 200 -12.30 -5.33 2.04
N LEU A 201 -11.80 -4.11 1.81
CA LEU A 201 -10.71 -3.54 2.60
C LEU A 201 -11.14 -3.37 4.07
N LEU A 202 -12.38 -2.95 4.30
CA LEU A 202 -13.00 -2.89 5.62
C LEU A 202 -13.24 -4.29 6.21
N ARG A 203 -13.58 -5.31 5.42
CA ARG A 203 -13.68 -6.71 5.88
C ARG A 203 -12.33 -7.32 6.24
N HIS A 204 -11.25 -6.98 5.54
CA HIS A 204 -9.89 -7.42 5.91
C HIS A 204 -9.38 -6.72 7.16
N ALA A 205 -9.67 -5.42 7.31
CA ALA A 205 -9.45 -4.71 8.57
C ALA A 205 -10.29 -5.29 9.73
N ARG A 206 -11.51 -5.76 9.46
CA ARG A 206 -12.35 -6.52 10.42
C ARG A 206 -11.83 -7.92 10.74
N ARG A 207 -11.12 -8.61 9.84
CA ARG A 207 -10.52 -9.94 10.16
C ARG A 207 -9.19 -9.84 10.91
N GLY A 208 -8.52 -8.69 10.87
CA GLY A 208 -7.39 -8.37 11.76
C GLY A 208 -7.77 -8.22 13.24
N TRP A 209 -9.06 -8.25 13.59
CA TRP A 209 -9.59 -8.09 14.96
C TRP A 209 -9.34 -9.24 15.93
N LEU A 210 -8.70 -10.33 15.53
CA LEU A 210 -8.23 -11.33 16.50
C LEU A 210 -6.86 -10.98 17.10
N VAL A 211 -6.19 -9.93 16.61
CA VAL A 211 -4.91 -9.46 17.16
C VAL A 211 -4.94 -7.94 17.32
N GLY A 212 -5.51 -7.45 18.44
CA GLY A 212 -5.21 -6.12 18.97
C GLY A 212 -6.27 -5.02 18.77
N GLY A 213 -7.37 -5.10 19.54
CA GLY A 213 -7.96 -4.07 20.42
C GLY A 213 -8.10 -2.57 20.07
N GLY A 214 -7.73 -2.06 18.90
CA GLY A 214 -7.69 -0.61 18.64
C GLY A 214 -8.70 -0.05 17.62
N ILE A 215 -9.37 -0.92 16.85
CA ILE A 215 -10.14 -0.52 15.65
C ILE A 215 -11.62 -0.21 15.98
N ALA A 216 -12.08 -0.49 17.20
CA ALA A 216 -13.49 -0.33 17.61
C ALA A 216 -14.04 1.11 17.48
N LEU A 217 -13.20 2.13 17.57
CA LEU A 217 -13.67 3.52 17.60
C LEU A 217 -13.85 4.15 16.20
N VAL A 218 -13.12 3.69 15.18
CA VAL A 218 -13.14 4.34 13.85
C VAL A 218 -14.36 3.91 13.03
N VAL A 219 -14.84 2.68 13.23
CA VAL A 219 -16.06 2.16 12.58
C VAL A 219 -17.30 2.91 13.07
N LEU A 220 -17.31 3.36 14.34
CA LEU A 220 -18.42 4.15 14.89
C LEU A 220 -18.48 5.56 14.30
N CYS A 221 -17.33 6.20 14.05
CA CYS A 221 -17.27 7.56 13.50
C CYS A 221 -17.67 7.64 12.02
N VAL A 222 -17.34 6.64 11.20
CA VAL A 222 -17.69 6.66 9.76
C VAL A 222 -19.17 6.31 9.52
N LEU A 223 -19.77 5.47 10.38
CA LEU A 223 -21.21 5.23 10.36
C LEU A 223 -22.01 6.47 10.81
N ALA A 224 -21.51 7.26 11.76
CA ALA A 224 -22.17 8.50 12.19
C ALA A 224 -22.13 9.61 11.14
N VAL A 225 -21.07 9.68 10.30
CA VAL A 225 -20.93 10.69 9.25
C VAL A 225 -21.66 10.29 7.95
N GLY A 226 -21.83 8.99 7.68
CA GLY A 226 -22.56 8.49 6.52
C GLY A 226 -24.10 8.48 6.64
N LEU A 227 -24.65 8.64 7.84
CA LEU A 227 -26.10 8.67 8.08
C LEU A 227 -26.72 10.08 8.18
N TYR A 228 -25.91 11.15 8.14
CA TYR A 228 -26.41 12.50 8.37
C TYR A 228 -26.92 13.33 7.16
N PRO A 229 -26.67 13.00 5.88
CA PRO A 229 -27.29 13.79 4.80
C PRO A 229 -28.69 13.32 4.40
N HIS A 230 -29.21 12.20 4.93
CA HIS A 230 -30.53 11.67 4.55
C HIS A 230 -31.67 11.87 5.56
N LEU A 231 -31.47 12.66 6.63
CA LEU A 231 -32.56 13.07 7.53
C LEU A 231 -33.08 14.50 7.30
N GLY A 232 -32.52 15.24 6.33
CA GLY A 232 -32.96 16.59 5.99
C GLY A 232 -34.08 16.69 4.95
N GLU A 233 -34.31 15.65 4.14
CA GLU A 233 -35.26 15.70 3.01
C GLU A 233 -36.55 14.90 3.20
N LEU A 234 -36.75 14.25 4.36
CA LEU A 234 -38.03 13.60 4.70
C LEU A 234 -39.02 14.52 5.45
N GLY A 235 -38.63 15.77 5.75
CA GLY A 235 -39.45 16.71 6.53
C GLY A 235 -40.41 17.60 5.72
N SER A 236 -40.27 17.71 4.40
CA SER A 236 -41.07 18.64 3.58
C SER A 236 -42.14 17.97 2.71
N ALA A 237 -42.18 16.64 2.63
CA ALA A 237 -43.12 15.90 1.78
C ALA A 237 -44.39 15.40 2.52
N ILE A 238 -44.57 15.67 3.82
CA ILE A 238 -45.69 15.13 4.62
C ILE A 238 -46.68 16.21 5.12
N LEU A 239 -46.45 17.51 4.91
CA LEU A 239 -47.36 18.58 5.37
C LEU A 239 -48.12 19.33 4.25
N GLY A 240 -48.25 18.73 3.07
CA GLY A 240 -48.88 19.34 1.90
C GLY A 240 -50.27 18.81 1.49
N SER A 241 -50.97 18.02 2.32
CA SER A 241 -52.30 17.50 1.94
C SER A 241 -53.18 17.21 3.16
N ALA A 242 -53.67 18.25 3.81
CA ALA A 242 -54.85 18.17 4.67
C ALA A 242 -55.58 19.53 4.64
N GLY A 243 -56.15 19.84 3.47
CA GLY A 243 -57.16 20.88 3.33
C GLY A 243 -58.52 20.25 3.11
N VAL A 244 -59.44 20.53 4.04
CA VAL A 244 -60.87 20.78 3.81
C VAL A 244 -61.70 19.66 3.17
N ALA A 245 -62.64 19.09 3.95
CA ALA A 245 -64.05 18.99 3.56
C ALA A 245 -64.93 18.50 4.72
N SER A 246 -65.96 19.32 5.02
CA SER A 246 -67.24 19.03 5.69
C SER A 246 -67.26 18.84 7.20
#